data_AF-A0A2H5VAK3-F1
#
_entry.id   AF-A0A2H5VAK3-F1
#
_cell.length_a   1.000
_cell.length_b   1.000
_cell.length_c   1.000
_cell.angle_alpha   90.00
_cell.angle_beta   90.00
_cell.angle_gamma   90.00
#
_symmetry.space_group_name_H-M   'P 1'
#
loop_
_entity.id
_entity.type
_entity.pdbx_description
1 polymer ?
#
loop_
_entity_poly.entity_id
_entity_poly.type
_entity_poly.pdbx_seq_one_letter_code
_entity_poly.pdbx_strand_id
1 'polypeptide(L)'
;MVRERGKVIELSEDEVERYSRQIMLDSIGYEGQLRLRNARVCITGAGGLGSPIAMQLTAMGVGYIRLVDRDVVELSNLHRQMLYTDADIGKVKVEAAASRLKAINPSVDVEPLAVSINEGTADDVIKGCDLVIDGLDSIDARYALNDACLRRGVPYVYGGALGMLGSACTVLPGRSACIRCIFPELSDEEMPTCSIEGVHPSILYIVSAVQVSEAVRIITGQEPVLLNKLLYIDLNDLSFSTVEVSRNEHCICNVGRGKRVVTTTATTSGSIAFKVEELCGRDMGKRTFSITPKGILAIDLDAVARKASSLGFKEKSRGEMGITLVSDGRSFSVLRSGAAVVVGVESEDAALNLYNAMVEVKQ
;
A
#
# COMPACT_ATOMS: atom_id res chain seq x y z
N MET A 1 -19.92 -3.02 -8.85
CA MET A 1 -20.78 -1.82 -8.87
C MET A 1 -20.12 -0.78 -7.99
N VAL A 2 -19.76 0.38 -8.53
CA VAL A 2 -19.15 1.46 -7.73
C VAL A 2 -20.28 2.16 -6.96
N ARG A 3 -20.25 2.11 -5.62
CA ARG A 3 -21.30 2.67 -4.75
C ARG A 3 -21.46 4.18 -4.96
N GLU A 4 -22.70 4.66 -5.12
CA GLU A 4 -23.03 6.09 -5.16
C GLU A 4 -22.78 6.74 -3.79
N ARG A 5 -22.17 7.93 -3.78
CA ARG A 5 -21.82 8.67 -2.56
C ARG A 5 -23.08 9.29 -1.95
N GLY A 6 -23.34 9.03 -0.67
CA GLY A 6 -24.36 9.76 0.12
C GLY A 6 -25.61 8.99 0.56
N LYS A 7 -25.78 7.72 0.14
CA LYS A 7 -26.85 6.87 0.68
C LYS A 7 -26.32 6.09 1.88
N VAL A 8 -26.83 6.40 3.08
CA VAL A 8 -26.56 5.61 4.29
C VAL A 8 -27.22 4.25 4.11
N ILE A 9 -26.43 3.18 4.25
CA ILE A 9 -26.89 1.81 4.15
C ILE A 9 -27.05 1.26 5.55
N GLU A 10 -28.25 0.85 5.91
CA GLU A 10 -28.57 0.12 7.14
C GLU A 10 -27.95 -1.28 7.14
N LEU A 11 -27.73 -1.83 8.33
CA LEU A 11 -27.26 -3.21 8.49
C LEU A 11 -28.41 -4.18 8.16
N SER A 12 -28.10 -5.18 7.34
CA SER A 12 -29.00 -6.33 7.15
C SER A 12 -29.06 -7.22 8.40
N GLU A 13 -30.07 -8.09 8.50
CA GLU A 13 -30.17 -9.07 9.60
C GLU A 13 -28.92 -9.95 9.70
N ASP A 14 -28.41 -10.45 8.56
CA ASP A 14 -27.17 -11.23 8.48
C ASP A 14 -25.95 -10.43 8.98
N GLU A 15 -25.89 -9.13 8.70
CA GLU A 15 -24.81 -8.26 9.18
C GLU A 15 -24.94 -7.99 10.69
N VAL A 16 -26.15 -7.82 11.21
CA VAL A 16 -26.39 -7.71 12.66
C VAL A 16 -25.96 -9.00 13.36
N GLU A 17 -26.27 -10.17 12.81
CA GLU A 17 -25.83 -11.45 13.37
C GLU A 17 -24.30 -11.59 13.31
N ARG A 18 -23.70 -11.37 12.14
CA ARG A 18 -22.24 -11.46 11.91
C ARG A 18 -21.46 -10.55 12.86
N TYR A 19 -21.89 -9.29 13.02
CA TYR A 19 -21.18 -8.30 13.83
C TYR A 19 -21.70 -8.19 15.25
N SER A 20 -22.61 -9.07 15.69
CA SER A 20 -23.25 -9.01 17.01
C SER A 20 -22.26 -8.85 18.16
N ARG A 21 -21.07 -9.46 18.08
CA ARG A 21 -20.03 -9.38 19.12
C ARG A 21 -19.26 -8.06 19.11
N GLN A 22 -19.15 -7.41 17.94
CA GLN A 22 -18.61 -6.06 17.82
C GLN A 22 -19.64 -5.02 18.26
N ILE A 23 -20.92 -5.20 17.90
CA ILE A 23 -22.02 -4.32 18.28
C ILE A 23 -22.19 -4.25 19.81
N MET A 24 -21.89 -5.32 20.54
CA MET A 24 -21.92 -5.34 22.00
C MET A 24 -20.81 -4.50 22.67
N LEU A 25 -19.77 -4.07 21.94
CA LEU A 25 -18.72 -3.23 22.50
C LEU A 25 -19.22 -1.79 22.60
N ASP A 26 -19.17 -1.18 23.79
CA ASP A 26 -19.54 0.22 24.00
C ASP A 26 -18.78 1.19 23.08
N SER A 27 -17.54 0.84 22.73
CA SER A 27 -16.70 1.63 21.82
C SER A 27 -17.10 1.52 20.35
N ILE A 28 -17.97 0.59 19.96
CA ILE A 28 -18.46 0.45 18.58
C ILE A 28 -19.98 0.65 18.57
N GLY A 29 -20.75 -0.20 19.26
CA GLY A 29 -22.20 -0.13 19.24
C GLY A 29 -22.80 -0.39 17.85
N TYR A 30 -24.13 -0.31 17.75
CA TYR A 30 -24.81 -0.40 16.46
C TYR A 30 -24.39 0.75 15.52
N GLU A 31 -24.35 1.98 16.04
CA GLU A 31 -23.98 3.17 15.29
C GLU A 31 -22.53 3.15 14.76
N GLY A 32 -21.57 2.67 15.55
CA GLY A 32 -20.19 2.53 15.08
C GLY A 32 -20.06 1.44 14.03
N GLN A 33 -20.82 0.34 14.15
CA GLN A 33 -20.87 -0.69 13.12
C GLN A 33 -21.51 -0.15 11.82
N LEU A 34 -22.54 0.68 11.93
CA LEU A 34 -23.15 1.38 10.80
C LEU A 34 -22.14 2.33 10.13
N ARG A 35 -21.32 3.05 10.91
CA ARG A 35 -20.23 3.90 10.38
C ARG A 35 -19.17 3.08 9.66
N LEU A 36 -18.73 1.95 10.23
CA LEU A 36 -17.82 1.01 9.56
C LEU A 36 -18.40 0.55 8.22
N ARG A 37 -19.67 0.13 8.22
CA ARG A 37 -20.39 -0.33 7.03
C ARG A 37 -20.51 0.72 5.91
N ASN A 38 -20.46 1.99 6.26
CA ASN A 38 -20.56 3.11 5.32
C ASN A 38 -19.19 3.74 4.98
N ALA A 39 -18.11 3.35 5.66
CA ALA A 39 -16.77 3.90 5.44
C ALA A 39 -16.07 3.34 4.20
N ARG A 40 -15.22 4.18 3.60
CA ARG A 40 -14.34 3.87 2.47
C ARG A 40 -12.88 4.02 2.89
N VAL A 41 -12.19 2.91 3.09
CA VAL A 41 -10.80 2.90 3.56
C VAL A 41 -9.85 2.58 2.40
N CYS A 42 -8.78 3.35 2.27
CA CYS A 42 -7.66 3.06 1.38
C CYS A 42 -6.52 2.42 2.18
N ILE A 43 -6.14 1.19 1.84
CA ILE A 43 -5.00 0.50 2.41
C ILE A 43 -3.89 0.51 1.36
N THR A 44 -2.76 1.13 1.69
CA THR A 44 -1.63 1.29 0.76
C THR A 44 -0.50 0.34 1.14
N GLY A 45 -0.15 -0.57 0.24
CA GLY A 45 0.63 -1.77 0.51
C GLY A 45 -0.29 -2.93 0.88
N ALA A 46 -0.13 -4.05 0.20
CA ALA A 46 -0.75 -5.35 0.48
C ALA A 46 0.30 -6.36 0.98
N GLY A 47 1.38 -5.85 1.59
CA GLY A 47 2.50 -6.62 2.11
C GLY A 47 2.32 -7.06 3.56
N GLY A 48 3.39 -7.00 4.35
CA GLY A 48 3.44 -7.51 5.73
C GLY A 48 2.50 -6.80 6.70
N LEU A 49 2.40 -5.46 6.61
CA LEU A 49 1.43 -4.67 7.38
C LEU A 49 0.05 -4.69 6.72
N GLY A 50 0.00 -4.43 5.42
CA GLY A 50 -1.27 -4.34 4.67
C GLY A 50 -2.14 -5.60 4.74
N SER A 51 -1.51 -6.78 4.75
CA SER A 51 -2.23 -8.06 4.79
C SER A 51 -3.13 -8.21 6.02
N PRO A 52 -2.61 -8.19 7.26
CA PRO A 52 -3.44 -8.26 8.45
C PRO A 52 -4.41 -7.09 8.60
N ILE A 53 -4.04 -5.87 8.18
CA ILE A 53 -4.96 -4.71 8.20
C ILE A 53 -6.19 -4.99 7.33
N ALA A 54 -5.97 -5.40 6.09
CA ALA A 54 -7.05 -5.65 5.14
C ALA A 54 -7.96 -6.81 5.59
N MET A 55 -7.36 -7.88 6.12
CA MET A 55 -8.12 -9.01 6.68
C MET A 55 -8.99 -8.57 7.86
N GLN A 56 -8.42 -7.83 8.83
CA GLN A 56 -9.17 -7.38 10.00
C GLN A 56 -10.31 -6.43 9.62
N LEU A 57 -10.04 -5.38 8.84
CA LEU A 57 -11.10 -4.42 8.45
C LEU A 57 -12.20 -5.06 7.61
N THR A 58 -11.86 -6.03 6.76
CA THR A 58 -12.83 -6.83 6.02
C THR A 58 -13.70 -7.65 6.97
N ALA A 59 -13.09 -8.36 7.93
CA ALA A 59 -13.82 -9.13 8.93
C ALA A 59 -14.69 -8.24 9.84
N MET A 60 -14.23 -7.03 10.15
CA MET A 60 -14.95 -6.03 10.96
C MET A 60 -16.10 -5.35 10.21
N GLY A 61 -16.26 -5.59 8.90
CA GLY A 61 -17.38 -5.06 8.13
C GLY A 61 -17.20 -3.64 7.63
N VAL A 62 -15.96 -3.18 7.40
CA VAL A 62 -15.75 -1.93 6.66
C VAL A 62 -16.39 -2.03 5.29
N GLY A 63 -17.26 -1.10 4.93
CA GLY A 63 -18.10 -1.22 3.75
C GLY A 63 -17.35 -1.29 2.42
N TYR A 64 -16.23 -0.56 2.34
CA TYR A 64 -15.44 -0.45 1.13
C TYR A 64 -13.95 -0.37 1.46
N ILE A 65 -13.16 -1.22 0.79
CA ILE A 65 -11.70 -1.27 0.92
C ILE A 65 -11.09 -1.11 -0.46
N ARG A 66 -10.35 -0.02 -0.66
CA ARG A 66 -9.41 0.12 -1.77
C ARG A 66 -8.07 -0.43 -1.32
N LEU A 67 -7.55 -1.44 -2.02
CA LEU A 67 -6.27 -2.05 -1.72
C LEU A 67 -5.28 -1.72 -2.84
N VAL A 68 -4.16 -1.10 -2.48
CA VAL A 68 -3.20 -0.55 -3.45
C VAL A 68 -1.85 -1.23 -3.26
N ASP A 69 -1.32 -1.84 -4.30
CA ASP A 69 0.04 -2.42 -4.30
C ASP A 69 0.50 -2.56 -5.76
N ARG A 70 1.81 -2.58 -5.99
CA ARG A 70 2.41 -2.66 -7.34
C ARG A 70 3.15 -3.96 -7.60
N ASP A 71 3.17 -4.86 -6.62
CA ASP A 71 3.95 -6.09 -6.69
C ASP A 71 3.11 -7.31 -7.07
N VAL A 72 3.83 -8.38 -7.39
CA VAL A 72 3.32 -9.75 -7.48
C VAL A 72 3.71 -10.54 -6.23
N VAL A 73 3.00 -11.63 -5.97
CA VAL A 73 3.29 -12.53 -4.85
C VAL A 73 4.59 -13.30 -5.12
N GLU A 74 5.52 -13.26 -4.18
CA GLU A 74 6.76 -14.04 -4.21
C GLU A 74 6.82 -15.06 -3.08
N LEU A 75 7.60 -16.14 -3.24
CA LEU A 75 7.81 -17.15 -2.18
C LEU A 75 8.35 -16.52 -0.89
N SER A 76 9.27 -15.55 -1.03
CA SER A 76 9.87 -14.79 0.07
C SER A 76 8.84 -14.01 0.91
N ASN A 77 7.62 -13.82 0.41
CA ASN A 77 6.55 -13.07 1.06
C ASN A 77 5.75 -13.94 2.03
N LEU A 78 5.64 -15.25 1.76
CA LEU A 78 4.64 -16.12 2.39
C LEU A 78 4.83 -16.32 3.90
N HIS A 79 6.05 -16.13 4.42
CA HIS A 79 6.30 -16.24 5.87
C HIS A 79 5.67 -15.11 6.69
N ARG A 80 5.26 -13.99 6.05
CA ARG A 80 4.69 -12.81 6.76
C ARG A 80 3.43 -12.23 6.12
N GLN A 81 3.04 -12.65 4.92
CA GLN A 81 1.91 -12.09 4.17
C GLN A 81 0.79 -13.13 4.03
N MET A 82 -0.03 -13.30 5.06
CA MET A 82 -1.04 -14.38 5.16
C MET A 82 -2.28 -14.21 4.27
N LEU A 83 -2.35 -13.14 3.47
CA LEU A 83 -3.33 -13.04 2.39
C LEU A 83 -3.05 -14.04 1.25
N TYR A 84 -1.80 -14.50 1.12
CA TYR A 84 -1.33 -15.29 -0.01
C TYR A 84 -0.94 -16.70 0.38
N THR A 85 -0.98 -17.59 -0.60
CA THR A 85 -0.54 -18.99 -0.50
C THR A 85 0.46 -19.31 -1.60
N ASP A 86 1.08 -20.50 -1.56
CA ASP A 86 1.94 -20.99 -2.65
C ASP A 86 1.24 -20.98 -4.02
N ALA A 87 -0.07 -21.19 -4.04
CA ALA A 87 -0.88 -21.16 -5.27
C ALA A 87 -1.03 -19.75 -5.88
N ASP A 88 -0.60 -18.71 -5.16
CA ASP A 88 -0.70 -17.31 -5.59
C ASP A 88 0.62 -16.77 -6.11
N ILE A 89 1.73 -17.52 -6.03
CA ILE A 89 3.05 -17.07 -6.48
C ILE A 89 3.00 -16.64 -7.95
N GLY A 90 3.43 -15.39 -8.20
CA GLY A 90 3.41 -14.74 -9.50
C GLY A 90 2.09 -14.03 -9.82
N LYS A 91 1.03 -14.14 -9.03
CA LYS A 91 -0.19 -13.33 -9.24
C LYS A 91 0.02 -11.92 -8.72
N VAL A 92 -0.71 -10.95 -9.29
CA VAL A 92 -0.73 -9.58 -8.76
C VAL A 92 -1.28 -9.58 -7.34
N LYS A 93 -0.55 -8.97 -6.40
CA LYS A 93 -0.89 -9.00 -4.97
C LYS A 93 -2.31 -8.53 -4.71
N VAL A 94 -2.69 -7.36 -5.21
CA VAL A 94 -4.04 -6.80 -4.96
C VAL A 94 -5.17 -7.67 -5.52
N GLU A 95 -4.95 -8.39 -6.63
CA GLU A 95 -5.96 -9.28 -7.21
C GLU A 95 -6.16 -10.53 -6.34
N ALA A 96 -5.06 -11.18 -5.97
CA ALA A 96 -5.08 -12.35 -5.09
C ALA A 96 -5.68 -11.98 -3.72
N ALA A 97 -5.28 -10.84 -3.17
CA ALA A 97 -5.83 -10.29 -1.95
C ALA A 97 -7.33 -10.01 -2.06
N ALA A 98 -7.79 -9.35 -3.13
CA ALA A 98 -9.22 -9.04 -3.29
C ALA A 98 -10.09 -10.30 -3.35
N SER A 99 -9.61 -11.35 -4.02
CA SER A 99 -10.28 -12.66 -4.02
C SER A 99 -10.38 -13.24 -2.61
N ARG A 100 -9.27 -13.22 -1.86
CA ARG A 100 -9.21 -13.72 -0.47
C ARG A 100 -10.12 -12.92 0.47
N LEU A 101 -10.13 -11.60 0.38
CA LEU A 101 -10.94 -10.72 1.22
C LEU A 101 -12.44 -10.90 0.95
N LYS A 102 -12.85 -11.04 -0.32
CA LYS A 102 -14.25 -11.37 -0.66
C LYS A 102 -14.69 -12.73 -0.08
N ALA A 103 -13.77 -13.70 -0.02
CA ALA A 103 -14.05 -14.98 0.62
C ALA A 103 -14.15 -14.87 2.15
N ILE A 104 -13.49 -13.90 2.78
CA ILE A 104 -13.61 -13.61 4.22
C ILE A 104 -14.96 -12.95 4.52
N ASN A 105 -15.33 -11.92 3.75
CA ASN A 105 -16.58 -11.21 3.96
C ASN A 105 -17.16 -10.71 2.62
N PRO A 106 -18.20 -11.36 2.09
CA PRO A 106 -18.76 -11.01 0.78
C PRO A 106 -19.58 -9.71 0.78
N SER A 107 -19.92 -9.11 1.94
CA SER A 107 -20.65 -7.84 1.98
C SER A 107 -19.73 -6.61 1.87
N VAL A 108 -18.41 -6.82 1.91
CA VAL A 108 -17.39 -5.78 1.75
C VAL A 108 -17.03 -5.61 0.29
N ASP A 109 -17.11 -4.37 -0.19
CA ASP A 109 -16.67 -4.02 -1.55
C ASP A 109 -15.16 -3.83 -1.56
N VAL A 110 -14.45 -4.72 -2.25
CA VAL A 110 -13.00 -4.62 -2.40
C VAL A 110 -12.64 -4.13 -3.80
N GLU A 111 -11.93 -3.00 -3.88
CA GLU A 111 -11.36 -2.44 -5.10
C GLU A 111 -9.84 -2.65 -5.10
N PRO A 112 -9.33 -3.63 -5.87
CA PRO A 112 -7.90 -3.77 -6.09
C PRO A 112 -7.40 -2.68 -7.04
N LEU A 113 -6.26 -2.05 -6.71
CA LEU A 113 -5.56 -1.10 -7.58
C LEU A 113 -4.08 -1.46 -7.68
N ALA A 114 -3.71 -2.02 -8.83
CA ALA A 114 -2.35 -2.45 -9.12
C ALA A 114 -1.47 -1.26 -9.56
N VAL A 115 -1.16 -0.33 -8.65
CA VAL A 115 -0.53 0.96 -8.95
C VAL A 115 0.58 1.26 -7.94
N SER A 116 1.70 1.81 -8.43
CA SER A 116 2.74 2.35 -7.54
C SER A 116 2.34 3.70 -6.99
N ILE A 117 2.56 3.91 -5.70
CA ILE A 117 2.32 5.20 -5.05
C ILE A 117 3.57 6.08 -5.20
N ASN A 118 3.36 7.28 -5.73
CA ASN A 118 4.37 8.32 -5.91
C ASN A 118 3.66 9.68 -6.03
N GLU A 119 4.43 10.76 -6.20
CA GLU A 119 3.88 12.12 -6.31
C GLU A 119 2.84 12.29 -7.42
N GLY A 120 2.97 11.54 -8.53
CA GLY A 120 2.08 11.62 -9.68
C GLY A 120 0.78 10.80 -9.53
N THR A 121 0.71 9.89 -8.57
CA THR A 121 -0.41 8.92 -8.43
C THR A 121 -1.13 9.01 -7.10
N ALA A 122 -0.47 9.48 -6.03
CA ALA A 122 -0.99 9.44 -4.66
C ALA A 122 -2.34 10.17 -4.51
N ASP A 123 -2.51 11.32 -5.18
CA ASP A 123 -3.75 12.10 -5.15
C ASP A 123 -4.97 11.34 -5.70
N ASP A 124 -4.79 10.61 -6.80
CA ASP A 124 -5.86 9.84 -7.42
C ASP A 124 -6.13 8.54 -6.66
N VAL A 125 -5.08 7.91 -6.13
CA VAL A 125 -5.16 6.71 -5.31
C VAL A 125 -6.07 6.91 -4.09
N ILE A 126 -5.95 8.04 -3.39
CA ILE A 126 -6.75 8.29 -2.17
C ILE A 126 -8.11 8.93 -2.45
N LYS A 127 -8.42 9.23 -3.71
CA LYS A 127 -9.62 9.99 -4.10
C LYS A 127 -10.90 9.25 -3.69
N GLY A 128 -11.73 9.95 -2.91
CA GLY A 128 -13.04 9.45 -2.48
C GLY A 128 -13.00 8.45 -1.33
N CYS A 129 -11.85 8.32 -0.66
CA CYS A 129 -11.70 7.56 0.58
C CYS A 129 -11.85 8.48 1.80
N ASP A 130 -12.37 7.94 2.89
CA ASP A 130 -12.59 8.66 4.15
C ASP A 130 -11.37 8.57 5.08
N LEU A 131 -10.52 7.56 4.87
CA LEU A 131 -9.32 7.28 5.65
C LEU A 131 -8.29 6.54 4.78
N VAL A 132 -7.01 6.81 5.02
CA VAL A 132 -5.87 6.08 4.46
C VAL A 132 -5.11 5.36 5.59
N ILE A 133 -4.71 4.11 5.36
CA ILE A 133 -3.88 3.33 6.27
C ILE A 133 -2.64 2.86 5.52
N ASP A 134 -1.48 3.16 6.09
CA ASP A 134 -0.18 2.96 5.47
C ASP A 134 0.49 1.64 5.86
N GLY A 135 0.63 0.74 4.89
CA GLY A 135 1.45 -0.47 4.97
C GLY A 135 2.58 -0.50 3.94
N LEU A 136 3.06 0.66 3.49
CA LEU A 136 4.16 0.81 2.54
C LEU A 136 5.51 0.54 3.19
N ASP A 137 6.50 0.18 2.37
CA ASP A 137 7.87 -0.11 2.77
C ASP A 137 8.93 0.83 2.15
N SER A 138 8.50 1.86 1.41
CA SER A 138 9.37 2.93 0.86
C SER A 138 9.02 4.29 1.45
N ILE A 139 10.03 5.04 1.86
CA ILE A 139 9.92 6.38 2.44
C ILE A 139 9.39 7.38 1.41
N ASP A 140 9.86 7.32 0.17
CA ASP A 140 9.38 8.20 -0.91
C ASP A 140 7.88 8.06 -1.13
N ALA A 141 7.40 6.81 -1.19
CA ALA A 141 5.99 6.51 -1.36
C ALA A 141 5.17 7.00 -0.14
N ARG A 142 5.70 6.85 1.08
CA ARG A 142 5.06 7.36 2.30
C ARG A 142 4.97 8.87 2.31
N TYR A 143 6.00 9.60 1.89
CA TYR A 143 5.93 11.06 1.80
C TYR A 143 4.95 11.53 0.74
N ALA A 144 4.95 10.91 -0.45
CA ALA A 144 3.97 11.23 -1.49
C ALA A 144 2.52 11.04 -0.98
N LEU A 145 2.28 9.95 -0.26
CA LEU A 145 0.99 9.62 0.34
C LEU A 145 0.60 10.59 1.46
N ASN A 146 1.52 10.89 2.39
CA ASN A 146 1.33 11.89 3.45
C ASN A 146 0.94 13.24 2.85
N ASP A 147 1.68 13.69 1.83
CA ASP A 147 1.43 15.00 1.23
C ASP A 147 0.10 15.04 0.49
N ALA A 148 -0.30 13.95 -0.17
CA ALA A 148 -1.62 13.83 -0.78
C ALA A 148 -2.74 13.88 0.29
N CYS A 149 -2.58 13.17 1.40
CA CYS A 149 -3.53 13.18 2.51
C CYS A 149 -3.69 14.58 3.12
N LEU A 150 -2.57 15.28 3.33
CA LEU A 150 -2.57 16.67 3.79
C LEU A 150 -3.28 17.62 2.82
N ARG A 151 -3.00 17.52 1.51
CA ARG A 151 -3.65 18.35 0.48
C ARG A 151 -5.15 18.10 0.39
N ARG A 152 -5.58 16.85 0.55
CA ARG A 152 -6.98 16.43 0.41
C ARG A 152 -7.78 16.50 1.71
N GLY A 153 -7.11 16.71 2.84
CA GLY A 153 -7.76 16.69 4.15
C GLY A 153 -8.24 15.30 4.57
N VAL A 154 -7.58 14.24 4.09
CA VAL A 154 -7.94 12.85 4.39
C VAL A 154 -7.10 12.36 5.59
N PRO A 155 -7.72 11.85 6.67
CA PRO A 155 -7.01 11.19 7.76
C PRO A 155 -6.07 10.09 7.29
N TYR A 156 -4.95 9.93 7.97
CA TYR A 156 -3.88 9.01 7.59
C TYR A 156 -3.31 8.31 8.84
N VAL A 157 -3.28 6.98 8.83
CA VAL A 157 -2.75 6.15 9.92
C VAL A 157 -1.46 5.47 9.45
N TYR A 158 -0.35 5.95 10.00
CA TYR A 158 0.99 5.48 9.69
C TYR A 158 1.36 4.20 10.42
N GLY A 159 2.08 3.32 9.73
CA GLY A 159 2.72 2.15 10.30
C GLY A 159 4.08 1.90 9.68
N GLY A 160 5.06 1.54 10.51
CA GLY A 160 6.39 1.13 10.07
C GLY A 160 6.89 -0.03 10.91
N ALA A 161 7.66 -0.93 10.29
CA ALA A 161 8.32 -2.02 10.99
C ALA A 161 9.66 -2.35 10.33
N LEU A 162 10.67 -2.66 11.13
CA LEU A 162 12.01 -3.04 10.69
C LEU A 162 12.66 -3.91 11.77
N GLY A 163 13.21 -5.07 11.40
CA GLY A 163 13.76 -6.02 12.36
C GLY A 163 12.73 -6.42 13.42
N MET A 164 13.02 -6.09 14.68
CA MET A 164 12.16 -6.34 15.85
C MET A 164 11.31 -5.12 16.25
N LEU A 165 11.45 -4.01 15.52
CA LEU A 165 10.94 -2.70 15.89
C LEU A 165 9.71 -2.33 15.08
N GLY A 166 8.76 -1.68 15.72
CA GLY A 166 7.53 -1.19 15.12
C GLY A 166 7.24 0.26 15.52
N SER A 167 6.55 0.97 14.65
CA SER A 167 6.08 2.33 14.92
C SER A 167 4.72 2.59 14.32
N ALA A 168 3.94 3.45 14.96
CA ALA A 168 2.64 3.90 14.47
C ALA A 168 2.33 5.32 14.94
N CYS A 169 1.60 6.08 14.13
CA CYS A 169 1.03 7.36 14.55
C CYS A 169 -0.21 7.71 13.72
N THR A 170 -1.01 8.64 14.21
CA THR A 170 -2.23 9.10 13.52
C THR A 170 -2.09 10.54 13.10
N VAL A 171 -2.29 10.80 11.81
CA VAL A 171 -2.26 12.14 11.21
C VAL A 171 -3.68 12.56 10.86
N LEU A 172 -4.15 13.62 11.53
CA LEU A 172 -5.34 14.36 11.16
C LEU A 172 -4.92 15.68 10.51
N PRO A 173 -5.08 15.84 9.19
CA PRO A 173 -4.67 17.04 8.48
C PRO A 173 -5.18 18.33 9.12
N GLY A 174 -4.27 19.29 9.35
CA GLY A 174 -4.58 20.57 9.98
C GLY A 174 -4.82 20.52 11.49
N ARG A 175 -4.76 19.35 12.14
CA ARG A 175 -4.92 19.18 13.60
C ARG A 175 -3.69 18.62 14.28
N SER A 176 -2.99 17.66 13.68
CA SER A 176 -1.83 16.99 14.30
C SER A 176 -0.53 17.16 13.51
N ALA A 177 0.58 16.75 14.12
CA ALA A 177 1.84 16.52 13.43
C ALA A 177 1.63 15.54 12.27
N CYS A 178 2.28 15.81 11.13
CA CYS A 178 2.32 14.89 10.00
C CYS A 178 3.67 14.15 9.94
N ILE A 179 3.84 13.22 9.01
CA ILE A 179 5.09 12.45 8.89
C ILE A 179 6.28 13.37 8.66
N ARG A 180 6.14 14.44 7.86
CA ARG A 180 7.18 15.46 7.67
C ARG A 180 7.46 16.32 8.90
N CYS A 181 6.57 16.38 9.89
CA CYS A 181 6.88 17.05 11.16
C CYS A 181 7.78 16.18 12.02
N ILE A 182 7.54 14.87 12.01
CA ILE A 182 8.25 13.89 12.83
C ILE A 182 9.61 13.55 12.19
N PHE A 183 9.61 13.38 10.88
CA PHE A 183 10.75 13.02 10.05
C PHE A 183 10.84 14.02 8.89
N PRO A 184 11.61 15.12 9.01
CA PRO A 184 11.58 16.19 8.01
C PRO A 184 12.18 15.81 6.65
N GLU A 185 13.35 15.16 6.68
CA GLU A 185 14.12 14.73 5.52
C GLU A 185 14.68 13.34 5.86
N LEU A 186 13.99 12.30 5.39
CA LEU A 186 14.53 10.95 5.33
C LEU A 186 14.53 10.55 3.86
N SER A 187 15.56 9.86 3.43
CA SER A 187 15.59 9.22 2.11
C SER A 187 15.70 7.71 2.27
N ASP A 188 15.27 6.97 1.24
CA ASP A 188 15.45 5.51 1.18
C ASP A 188 16.95 5.11 1.21
N GLU A 189 17.87 6.04 0.88
CA GLU A 189 19.32 5.84 1.00
C GLU A 189 19.83 5.87 2.44
N GLU A 190 19.13 6.56 3.34
CA GLU A 190 19.54 6.76 4.74
C GLU A 190 18.94 5.72 5.70
N MET A 191 17.99 4.90 5.25
CA MET A 191 17.38 3.85 6.07
C MET A 191 17.48 2.47 5.43
N PRO A 192 17.93 1.45 6.17
CA PRO A 192 18.00 0.11 5.63
C PRO A 192 16.58 -0.47 5.47
N THR A 193 16.37 -1.24 4.40
CA THR A 193 15.05 -1.80 4.08
C THR A 193 14.81 -3.12 4.80
N CYS A 194 13.53 -3.54 4.91
CA CYS A 194 13.16 -4.87 5.42
C CYS A 194 13.83 -6.02 4.65
N SER A 195 14.24 -5.79 3.40
CA SER A 195 14.93 -6.80 2.58
C SER A 195 16.40 -7.01 2.97
N ILE A 196 17.00 -6.01 3.64
CA ILE A 196 18.38 -6.02 4.11
C ILE A 196 18.44 -6.46 5.58
N GLU A 197 17.65 -5.84 6.45
CA GLU A 197 17.65 -6.11 7.90
C GLU A 197 16.77 -7.29 8.31
N GLY A 198 15.84 -7.69 7.44
CA GLY A 198 14.76 -8.58 7.81
C GLY A 198 13.67 -7.88 8.64
N VAL A 199 12.59 -8.61 8.93
CA VAL A 199 11.51 -8.14 9.79
C VAL A 199 10.82 -9.32 10.45
N HIS A 200 10.60 -9.22 11.76
CA HIS A 200 9.94 -10.27 12.53
C HIS A 200 8.43 -10.29 12.19
N PRO A 201 7.84 -11.43 11.80
CA PRO A 201 6.42 -11.47 11.42
C PRO A 201 5.48 -10.89 12.48
N SER A 202 5.70 -11.21 13.77
CA SER A 202 4.82 -10.70 14.85
C SER A 202 4.81 -9.18 14.98
N ILE A 203 5.92 -8.46 14.69
CA ILE A 203 5.90 -6.99 14.84
C ILE A 203 4.95 -6.37 13.82
N LEU A 204 4.86 -6.96 12.62
CA LEU A 204 3.92 -6.53 11.60
C LEU A 204 2.48 -6.65 12.07
N TYR A 205 2.11 -7.74 12.77
CA TYR A 205 0.76 -7.94 13.28
C TYR A 205 0.42 -6.98 14.42
N ILE A 206 1.36 -6.71 15.31
CA ILE A 206 1.15 -5.78 16.42
C ILE A 206 0.94 -4.36 15.88
N VAL A 207 1.83 -3.88 15.00
CA VAL A 207 1.69 -2.57 14.37
C VAL A 207 0.38 -2.48 13.60
N SER A 208 0.04 -3.51 12.82
CA SER A 208 -1.21 -3.58 12.06
C SER A 208 -2.45 -3.51 12.95
N ALA A 209 -2.46 -4.22 14.08
CA ALA A 209 -3.56 -4.17 15.04
C ALA A 209 -3.72 -2.77 15.65
N VAL A 210 -2.61 -2.09 15.93
CA VAL A 210 -2.63 -0.68 16.37
C VAL A 210 -3.21 0.22 15.29
N GLN A 211 -2.79 0.06 14.02
CA GLN A 211 -3.31 0.85 12.91
C GLN A 211 -4.82 0.62 12.70
N VAL A 212 -5.29 -0.62 12.79
CA VAL A 212 -6.71 -0.96 12.73
C VAL A 212 -7.49 -0.31 13.87
N SER A 213 -6.95 -0.33 15.09
CA SER A 213 -7.57 0.31 16.25
C SER A 213 -7.74 1.83 16.05
N GLU A 214 -6.69 2.52 15.59
CA GLU A 214 -6.75 3.96 15.29
C GLU A 214 -7.72 4.27 14.13
N ALA A 215 -7.72 3.43 13.09
CA ALA A 215 -8.65 3.55 11.97
C ALA A 215 -10.11 3.44 12.41
N VAL A 216 -10.43 2.44 13.23
CA VAL A 216 -11.79 2.21 13.76
C VAL A 216 -12.21 3.37 14.65
N ARG A 217 -11.32 3.94 15.47
CA ARG A 217 -11.61 5.15 16.24
C ARG A 217 -12.01 6.31 15.33
N ILE A 218 -11.22 6.58 14.29
CA ILE A 218 -11.52 7.66 13.33
C ILE A 218 -12.91 7.43 12.69
N ILE A 219 -13.15 6.22 12.16
CA ILE A 219 -14.39 5.88 11.46
C ILE A 219 -15.61 5.99 12.39
N THR A 220 -15.46 5.52 13.63
CA THR A 220 -16.53 5.57 14.64
C THR A 220 -16.68 6.93 15.30
N GLY A 221 -15.88 7.93 14.90
CA GLY A 221 -15.97 9.32 15.39
C GLY A 221 -15.37 9.55 16.77
N GLN A 222 -14.48 8.66 17.21
CA GLN A 222 -13.70 8.81 18.44
C GLN A 222 -12.37 9.51 18.15
N GLU A 223 -11.85 10.23 19.14
CA GLU A 223 -10.52 10.83 19.02
C GLU A 223 -9.45 9.71 18.97
N PRO A 224 -8.49 9.77 18.02
CA PRO A 224 -7.40 8.79 17.94
C PRO A 224 -6.46 8.87 19.14
N VAL A 225 -5.94 7.74 19.61
CA VAL A 225 -5.06 7.69 20.78
C VAL A 225 -3.64 8.17 20.43
N LEU A 226 -3.21 7.94 19.19
CA LEU A 226 -1.90 8.30 18.68
C LEU A 226 -1.87 9.66 17.99
N LEU A 227 -2.87 10.51 18.24
CA LEU A 227 -2.82 11.90 17.80
C LEU A 227 -1.65 12.62 18.51
N ASN A 228 -0.76 13.24 17.74
CA ASN A 228 0.44 13.92 18.26
C ASN A 228 1.35 13.01 19.11
N LYS A 229 1.33 11.70 18.84
CA LYS A 229 2.20 10.73 19.48
C LYS A 229 2.78 9.78 18.43
N LEU A 230 4.07 9.51 18.54
CA LEU A 230 4.71 8.39 17.85
C LEU A 230 4.79 7.23 18.83
N LEU A 231 4.04 6.17 18.55
CA LEU A 231 4.21 4.89 19.25
C LEU A 231 5.44 4.19 18.70
N TYR A 232 6.25 3.66 19.60
CA TYR A 232 7.38 2.78 19.34
C TYR A 232 7.17 1.46 20.09
N ILE A 233 7.47 0.36 19.41
CA ILE A 233 7.28 -1.00 19.90
C ILE A 233 8.58 -1.76 19.67
N ASP A 234 9.11 -2.40 20.70
CA ASP A 234 10.29 -3.26 20.60
C ASP A 234 9.95 -4.68 21.07
N LEU A 235 10.14 -5.67 20.20
CA LEU A 235 9.89 -7.06 20.54
C LEU A 235 11.00 -7.71 21.37
N ASN A 236 12.19 -7.12 21.46
CA ASN A 236 13.28 -7.70 22.25
C ASN A 236 12.97 -7.70 23.75
N ASP A 237 12.30 -6.66 24.24
CA ASP A 237 11.88 -6.49 25.62
C ASP A 237 10.35 -6.38 25.81
N LEU A 238 9.59 -6.49 24.71
CA LEU A 238 8.14 -6.32 24.65
C LEU A 238 7.68 -4.96 25.20
N SER A 239 8.44 -3.90 24.90
CA SER A 239 8.11 -2.55 25.35
C SER A 239 7.22 -1.79 24.36
N PHE A 240 6.34 -0.96 24.92
CA PHE A 240 5.50 -0.01 24.20
C PHE A 240 5.74 1.37 24.79
N SER A 241 6.33 2.25 24.00
CA SER A 241 6.71 3.61 24.43
C SER A 241 6.13 4.63 23.48
N THR A 242 5.70 5.78 23.99
CA THR A 242 5.19 6.88 23.16
C THR A 242 6.06 8.11 23.32
N VAL A 243 6.36 8.75 22.19
CA VAL A 243 7.01 10.06 22.15
C VAL A 243 5.98 11.09 21.70
N GLU A 244 5.83 12.18 22.46
CA GLU A 244 4.99 13.30 22.05
C GLU A 244 5.63 14.05 20.88
N VAL A 245 4.82 14.37 19.87
CA VAL A 245 5.26 15.07 18.66
C VAL A 245 4.36 16.25 18.40
N SER A 246 4.93 17.35 17.92
CA SER A 246 4.20 18.58 17.64
C SER A 246 4.27 18.95 16.16
N ARG A 247 3.31 19.75 15.72
CA ARG A 247 3.32 20.32 14.38
C ARG A 247 4.48 21.30 14.26
N ASN A 248 5.33 21.10 13.26
CA ASN A 248 6.39 22.04 12.93
C ASN A 248 5.83 23.19 12.08
N GLU A 249 5.91 24.43 12.56
CA GLU A 249 5.39 25.65 11.91
C GLU A 249 5.89 25.86 10.46
N HIS A 250 7.07 25.35 10.13
CA HIS A 250 7.66 25.43 8.79
C HIS A 250 7.33 24.22 7.89
N CYS A 251 6.57 23.25 8.40
CA CYS A 251 6.17 22.07 7.63
C CYS A 251 5.08 22.40 6.61
N ILE A 252 5.03 21.67 5.49
CA ILE A 252 4.00 21.81 4.45
C ILE A 252 2.56 21.72 4.99
N CYS A 253 2.33 21.00 6.09
CA CYS A 253 1.02 20.93 6.73
C CYS A 253 0.56 22.26 7.37
N ASN A 254 1.48 23.22 7.55
CA ASN A 254 1.22 24.56 8.08
C ASN A 254 1.26 25.65 7.00
N VAL A 255 1.81 25.35 5.82
CA VAL A 255 1.77 26.27 4.68
C VAL A 255 0.38 26.19 4.06
N GLY A 256 -0.51 27.12 4.43
CA GLY A 256 -1.91 27.13 4.00
C GLY A 256 -2.04 27.10 2.47
N ARG A 257 -2.36 25.93 1.89
CA ARG A 257 -2.53 25.66 0.44
C ARG A 257 -1.50 26.34 -0.48
N GLY A 258 -0.35 26.72 0.05
CA GLY A 258 0.72 27.40 -0.67
C GLY A 258 1.50 26.31 -1.37
N LYS A 259 1.29 26.19 -2.68
CA LYS A 259 2.04 25.29 -3.55
C LYS A 259 3.52 25.39 -3.19
N ARG A 260 4.09 24.35 -2.59
CA ARG A 260 5.53 24.13 -2.72
C ARG A 260 5.74 24.00 -4.22
N VAL A 261 6.41 24.98 -4.82
CA VAL A 261 6.92 24.86 -6.18
C VAL A 261 7.91 23.71 -6.09
N VAL A 262 7.45 22.52 -6.47
CA VAL A 262 8.35 21.41 -6.77
C VAL A 262 9.16 21.93 -7.93
N THR A 263 10.43 22.22 -7.70
CA THR A 263 11.39 22.54 -8.75
C THR A 263 11.56 21.26 -9.56
N THR A 264 10.62 20.98 -10.46
CA THR A 264 10.79 19.95 -11.47
C THR A 264 11.93 20.42 -12.35
N THR A 265 13.10 19.81 -12.19
CA THR A 265 14.09 19.77 -13.25
C THR A 265 13.42 19.09 -14.42
N ALA A 266 12.95 19.90 -15.37
CA ALA A 266 12.40 19.43 -16.63
C ALA A 266 13.52 18.72 -17.37
N THR A 267 13.50 17.39 -17.38
CA THR A 267 14.21 16.63 -18.39
C THR A 267 13.41 16.72 -19.68
N THR A 268 14.09 17.21 -20.70
CA THR A 268 13.61 17.40 -22.06
C THR A 268 13.05 16.13 -22.70
N SER A 269 11.99 16.34 -23.50
CA SER A 269 11.52 15.57 -24.66
C SER A 269 11.06 14.11 -24.44
N GLY A 270 9.75 13.92 -24.37
CA GLY A 270 9.03 12.79 -24.98
C GLY A 270 9.26 11.37 -24.42
N SER A 271 10.19 11.17 -23.49
CA SER A 271 10.42 9.89 -22.82
C SER A 271 9.66 9.84 -21.50
N ILE A 272 8.95 8.73 -21.28
CA ILE A 272 8.34 8.44 -19.98
C ILE A 272 9.46 8.31 -18.95
N ALA A 273 9.39 9.10 -17.89
CA ALA A 273 10.34 8.99 -16.80
C ALA A 273 10.01 7.77 -15.92
N PHE A 274 11.00 6.89 -15.76
CA PHE A 274 10.94 5.72 -14.88
C PHE A 274 11.85 5.92 -13.66
N LYS A 275 11.44 5.40 -12.51
CA LYS A 275 12.32 5.09 -11.37
C LYS A 275 12.70 3.61 -11.49
N VAL A 276 13.98 3.30 -11.50
CA VAL A 276 14.49 1.92 -11.47
C VAL A 276 15.23 1.73 -10.16
N GLU A 277 14.93 0.65 -9.46
CA GLU A 277 15.48 0.36 -8.13
C GLU A 277 15.86 -1.11 -8.04
N GLU A 278 17.07 -1.41 -7.56
CA GLU A 278 17.46 -2.77 -7.24
C GLU A 278 16.88 -3.20 -5.87
N LEU A 279 16.23 -4.37 -5.85
CA LEU A 279 15.64 -4.98 -4.66
C LEU A 279 16.58 -6.08 -4.15
N CYS A 280 17.37 -5.74 -3.14
CA CYS A 280 18.31 -6.67 -2.50
C CYS A 280 17.59 -7.85 -1.84
N GLY A 281 18.24 -9.03 -1.79
CA GLY A 281 17.77 -10.17 -0.98
C GLY A 281 16.58 -10.98 -1.54
N ARG A 282 16.16 -10.77 -2.80
CA ARG A 282 15.08 -11.54 -3.44
C ARG A 282 15.60 -12.76 -4.24
N ASP A 283 14.68 -13.70 -4.53
CA ASP A 283 14.85 -14.84 -5.45
C ASP A 283 16.19 -15.61 -5.38
N MET A 284 16.54 -16.12 -4.18
CA MET A 284 17.74 -16.93 -3.96
C MET A 284 19.05 -16.23 -4.36
N GLY A 285 19.11 -14.90 -4.20
CA GLY A 285 20.31 -14.10 -4.50
C GLY A 285 20.38 -13.59 -5.94
N LYS A 286 19.32 -13.78 -6.73
CA LYS A 286 19.22 -13.16 -8.05
C LYS A 286 18.94 -11.67 -7.92
N ARG A 287 19.63 -10.88 -8.73
CA ARG A 287 19.39 -9.43 -8.84
C ARG A 287 17.98 -9.20 -9.37
N THR A 288 17.26 -8.33 -8.67
CA THR A 288 15.85 -8.03 -8.93
C THR A 288 15.70 -6.54 -9.05
N PHE A 289 15.01 -6.07 -10.08
CA PHE A 289 14.82 -4.64 -10.36
C PHE A 289 13.34 -4.32 -10.43
N SER A 290 12.95 -3.29 -9.70
CA SER A 290 11.64 -2.66 -9.78
C SER A 290 11.71 -1.50 -10.77
N ILE A 291 10.78 -1.46 -11.73
CA ILE A 291 10.64 -0.36 -12.69
C ILE A 291 9.28 0.29 -12.47
N THR A 292 9.28 1.57 -12.12
CA THR A 292 8.09 2.33 -11.76
C THR A 292 7.96 3.58 -12.62
N PRO A 293 6.91 3.72 -13.44
CA PRO A 293 6.66 4.96 -14.16
C PRO A 293 6.16 6.06 -13.22
N LYS A 294 6.43 7.33 -13.56
CA LYS A 294 5.89 8.49 -12.81
C LYS A 294 4.36 8.64 -12.88
N GLY A 295 3.70 7.93 -13.79
CA GLY A 295 2.24 7.91 -13.95
C GLY A 295 1.73 6.57 -14.49
N ILE A 296 0.42 6.44 -14.66
CA ILE A 296 -0.21 5.21 -15.16
C ILE A 296 -0.09 5.15 -16.68
N LEU A 297 0.47 4.04 -17.21
CA LEU A 297 0.75 3.89 -18.66
C LEU A 297 -0.31 3.13 -19.48
N ALA A 298 -1.24 2.42 -18.84
CA ALA A 298 -2.29 1.63 -19.50
C ALA A 298 -1.77 0.59 -20.53
N ILE A 299 -0.93 -0.34 -20.07
CA ILE A 299 -0.29 -1.38 -20.91
C ILE A 299 -1.31 -2.43 -21.43
N ASP A 300 -1.13 -2.81 -22.68
CA ASP A 300 -1.77 -3.99 -23.30
C ASP A 300 -1.00 -5.28 -22.98
N LEU A 301 -1.53 -6.07 -22.04
CA LEU A 301 -0.92 -7.33 -21.62
C LEU A 301 -0.86 -8.39 -22.73
N ASP A 302 -1.77 -8.36 -23.71
CA ASP A 302 -1.74 -9.29 -24.84
C ASP A 302 -0.59 -8.97 -25.80
N ALA A 303 -0.31 -7.69 -26.00
CA ALA A 303 0.86 -7.25 -26.75
C ALA A 303 2.15 -7.69 -26.06
N VAL A 304 2.24 -7.51 -24.74
CA VAL A 304 3.39 -7.97 -23.94
C VAL A 304 3.58 -9.48 -24.08
N ALA A 305 2.53 -10.29 -23.94
CA ALA A 305 2.63 -11.75 -24.05
C ALA A 305 3.12 -12.24 -25.43
N ARG A 306 2.65 -11.61 -26.52
CA ARG A 306 3.12 -11.91 -27.89
C ARG A 306 4.59 -11.58 -28.04
N LYS A 307 5.02 -10.42 -27.55
CA LYS A 307 6.42 -9.97 -27.63
C LYS A 307 7.34 -10.84 -26.79
N ALA A 308 6.90 -11.19 -25.58
CA ALA A 308 7.61 -12.08 -24.67
C ALA A 308 7.92 -13.45 -25.30
N SER A 309 6.94 -14.02 -26.01
CA SER A 309 7.12 -15.30 -26.71
C SER A 309 8.24 -15.23 -27.75
N SER A 310 8.38 -14.10 -28.48
CA SER A 310 9.47 -13.90 -29.43
C SER A 310 10.85 -13.75 -28.78
N LEU A 311 10.90 -13.43 -27.49
CA LEU A 311 12.10 -13.27 -26.69
C LEU A 311 12.41 -14.52 -25.84
N GLY A 312 11.69 -15.62 -26.04
CA GLY A 312 11.90 -16.89 -25.33
C GLY A 312 11.18 -17.01 -23.99
N PHE A 313 10.38 -16.02 -23.59
CA PHE A 313 9.61 -16.05 -22.35
C PHE A 313 8.30 -16.83 -22.51
N LYS A 314 7.92 -17.55 -21.45
CA LYS A 314 6.65 -18.26 -21.33
C LYS A 314 5.79 -17.63 -20.24
N GLU A 315 4.49 -17.66 -20.42
CA GLU A 315 3.53 -17.22 -19.40
C GLU A 315 3.55 -18.19 -18.20
N LYS A 316 3.82 -17.63 -17.01
CA LYS A 316 3.74 -18.35 -15.73
C LYS A 316 2.40 -18.09 -15.06
N SER A 317 1.97 -16.84 -15.04
CA SER A 317 0.70 -16.42 -14.46
C SER A 317 0.12 -15.27 -15.28
N ARG A 318 -1.21 -15.15 -15.25
CA ARG A 318 -1.93 -14.02 -15.84
C ARG A 318 -3.18 -13.71 -15.04
N GLY A 319 -3.35 -12.42 -14.74
CA GLY A 319 -4.54 -11.85 -14.13
C GLY A 319 -5.17 -10.79 -15.02
N GLU A 320 -6.15 -10.08 -14.48
CA GLU A 320 -6.77 -8.94 -15.18
C GLU A 320 -5.83 -7.73 -15.18
N MET A 321 -5.02 -7.55 -14.14
CA MET A 321 -4.19 -6.37 -13.87
C MET A 321 -2.71 -6.55 -14.21
N GLY A 322 -2.25 -7.77 -14.46
CA GLY A 322 -0.85 -8.02 -14.77
C GLY A 322 -0.58 -9.42 -15.29
N ILE A 323 0.66 -9.62 -15.74
CA ILE A 323 1.17 -10.89 -16.27
C ILE A 323 2.57 -11.14 -15.72
N THR A 324 2.87 -12.39 -15.38
CA THR A 324 4.22 -12.83 -15.04
C THR A 324 4.72 -13.84 -16.07
N LEU A 325 5.89 -13.53 -16.60
CA LEU A 325 6.58 -14.25 -17.66
C LEU A 325 7.90 -14.81 -17.11
N VAL A 326 8.35 -15.97 -17.62
CA VAL A 326 9.60 -16.60 -17.19
C VAL A 326 10.40 -17.14 -18.38
N SER A 327 11.73 -17.04 -18.29
CA SER A 327 12.68 -17.59 -19.28
C SER A 327 14.01 -17.89 -18.60
N ASP A 328 14.49 -19.13 -18.63
CA ASP A 328 15.83 -19.55 -18.22
C ASP A 328 16.43 -18.78 -17.02
N GLY A 329 15.78 -18.93 -15.87
CA GLY A 329 16.22 -18.32 -14.61
C GLY A 329 15.89 -16.84 -14.45
N ARG A 330 15.26 -16.20 -15.44
CA ARG A 330 14.75 -14.82 -15.39
C ARG A 330 13.24 -14.82 -15.24
N SER A 331 12.72 -13.77 -14.61
CA SER A 331 11.29 -13.49 -14.59
C SER A 331 11.03 -12.03 -14.95
N PHE A 332 9.89 -11.78 -15.57
CA PHE A 332 9.41 -10.45 -15.92
C PHE A 332 7.93 -10.37 -15.57
N SER A 333 7.61 -9.58 -14.56
CA SER A 333 6.23 -9.32 -14.16
C SER A 333 5.89 -7.88 -14.48
N VAL A 334 4.76 -7.63 -15.15
CA VAL A 334 4.32 -6.27 -15.49
C VAL A 334 2.83 -6.09 -15.23
N LEU A 335 2.49 -4.91 -14.72
CA LEU A 335 1.13 -4.47 -14.47
C LEU A 335 0.61 -3.59 -15.61
N ARG A 336 -0.71 -3.54 -15.79
CA ARG A 336 -1.36 -2.59 -16.69
C ARG A 336 -1.02 -1.13 -16.37
N SER A 337 -0.70 -0.83 -15.12
CA SER A 337 -0.29 0.51 -14.70
C SER A 337 1.10 0.92 -15.21
N GLY A 338 1.90 -0.04 -15.66
CA GLY A 338 3.26 0.21 -16.12
C GLY A 338 4.35 -0.20 -15.13
N ALA A 339 4.02 -0.43 -13.87
CA ALA A 339 4.99 -0.96 -12.91
C ALA A 339 5.40 -2.40 -13.29
N ALA A 340 6.68 -2.71 -13.16
CA ALA A 340 7.23 -4.03 -13.45
C ALA A 340 8.30 -4.46 -12.44
N VAL A 341 8.46 -5.77 -12.32
CA VAL A 341 9.54 -6.42 -11.56
C VAL A 341 10.29 -7.35 -12.51
N VAL A 342 11.60 -7.19 -12.57
CA VAL A 342 12.51 -7.95 -13.46
C VAL A 342 13.55 -8.68 -12.61
N VAL A 343 13.62 -10.00 -12.74
CA VAL A 343 14.53 -10.85 -11.96
C VAL A 343 15.55 -11.52 -12.88
N GLY A 344 16.79 -11.61 -12.43
CA GLY A 344 17.85 -12.39 -13.07
C GLY A 344 18.53 -11.68 -14.25
N VAL A 345 18.58 -10.34 -14.21
CA VAL A 345 19.34 -9.52 -15.17
C VAL A 345 20.54 -8.86 -14.49
N GLU A 346 21.53 -8.42 -15.27
CA GLU A 346 22.85 -8.00 -14.78
C GLU A 346 22.96 -6.53 -14.39
N SER A 347 21.96 -5.69 -14.66
CA SER A 347 22.01 -4.25 -14.34
C SER A 347 20.63 -3.60 -14.46
N GLU A 348 20.53 -2.38 -13.94
CA GLU A 348 19.36 -1.50 -14.15
C GLU A 348 19.12 -1.25 -15.64
N ASP A 349 20.17 -0.99 -16.42
CA ASP A 349 20.08 -0.81 -17.88
C ASP A 349 19.54 -2.08 -18.56
N ALA A 350 20.00 -3.26 -18.15
CA ALA A 350 19.51 -4.52 -18.69
C ALA A 350 18.03 -4.74 -18.35
N ALA A 351 17.61 -4.37 -17.14
CA ALA A 351 16.20 -4.42 -16.74
C ALA A 351 15.34 -3.48 -17.58
N LEU A 352 15.79 -2.23 -17.76
CA LEU A 352 15.08 -1.21 -18.54
C LEU A 352 15.02 -1.56 -20.03
N ASN A 353 16.10 -2.11 -20.59
CA ASN A 353 16.14 -2.61 -21.96
C ASN A 353 15.15 -3.76 -22.16
N LEU A 354 15.07 -4.70 -21.22
CA LEU A 354 14.08 -5.78 -21.27
C LEU A 354 12.65 -5.23 -21.18
N TYR A 355 12.40 -4.26 -20.29
CA TYR A 355 11.11 -3.59 -20.19
C TYR A 355 10.71 -2.93 -21.51
N ASN A 356 11.58 -2.11 -22.09
CA ASN A 356 11.31 -1.42 -23.37
C ASN A 356 11.15 -2.41 -24.54
N ALA A 357 11.81 -3.57 -24.48
CA ALA A 357 11.65 -4.61 -25.49
C ALA A 357 10.31 -5.35 -25.36
N MET A 358 9.72 -5.41 -24.16
CA MET A 358 8.46 -6.10 -23.84
C MET A 358 7.23 -5.20 -23.94
N VAL A 359 7.36 -3.95 -23.51
CA VAL A 359 6.27 -2.99 -23.35
C VAL A 359 6.33 -1.95 -24.46
N GLU A 360 5.41 -2.04 -25.40
CA GLU A 360 5.13 -0.93 -26.32
C GLU A 360 4.30 0.12 -25.58
N VAL A 361 4.93 1.22 -25.18
CA VAL A 361 4.17 2.34 -24.66
C VAL A 361 3.58 3.12 -25.82
N LYS A 362 2.25 3.11 -25.95
CA LYS A 362 1.55 4.04 -26.85
C LYS A 362 1.76 5.45 -26.29
N GLN A 363 2.48 6.29 -27.04
CA GLN A 363 2.62 7.72 -26.75
C GLN A 363 1.29 8.44 -26.85
#